data_AF-A0A352MDK0-F1
#
_entry.id   AF-A0A352MDK0-F1
#
_cell.length_a   1.000
_cell.length_b   1.000
_cell.length_c   1.000
_cell.angle_alpha   90.00
_cell.angle_beta   90.00
_cell.angle_gamma   90.00
#
_symmetry.space_group_name_H-M   'P 1'
#
loop_
_entity.id
_entity.type
_entity.pdbx_description
1 polymer ?
#
loop_
_entity_poly.entity_id
_entity_poly.type
_entity_poly.pdbx_seq_one_letter_code
_entity_poly.pdbx_strand_id
1 'polypeptide(L)'
;MKKLIFTSILAVMIASAATVRAQDYPRDYLGLPGDNLNLYAVLDLFRNSETLEDFERSLNNPDSRINNLDLNGDNFVDYITVSDYVDKKVHTIVLRALLGRNDYQDVAVFTVQKLRRKRVMIQLVGDVALYGRNYVIEPVITKKRGQRSYSNQYFADDVVIVNNYYWDIYDWPLARHICRSHN
;
A
#
# COMPACT_ATOMS: atom_id res chain seq x y z
N MET A 1 16.92 -49.47 43.02
CA MET A 1 16.64 -49.28 41.58
C MET A 1 15.42 -48.36 41.37
N LYS A 2 15.44 -47.13 41.88
CA LYS A 2 14.35 -46.14 41.71
C LYS A 2 14.86 -44.72 41.37
N LYS A 3 16.17 -44.48 41.48
CA LYS A 3 16.80 -43.17 41.17
C LYS A 3 17.30 -43.04 39.74
N LEU A 4 17.25 -44.11 38.94
CA LEU A 4 17.67 -44.13 37.52
C LEU A 4 16.54 -43.80 36.54
N ILE A 5 15.28 -43.79 37.01
CA ILE A 5 14.12 -43.50 36.16
C ILE A 5 13.89 -41.98 36.04
N PHE A 6 14.27 -41.19 37.05
CA PHE A 6 14.10 -39.74 37.02
C PHE A 6 15.09 -39.01 36.10
N THR A 7 16.28 -39.58 35.85
CA THR A 7 17.27 -38.98 34.96
C THR A 7 16.93 -39.13 33.48
N SER A 8 16.08 -40.09 33.09
CA SER A 8 15.69 -40.25 31.68
C SER A 8 14.58 -39.30 31.24
N ILE A 9 13.75 -38.80 32.16
CA ILE A 9 12.65 -37.87 31.85
C ILE A 9 13.19 -36.46 31.56
N LEU A 10 14.29 -36.05 32.23
CA LEU A 10 14.92 -34.75 31.99
C LEU A 10 15.72 -34.71 30.68
N ALA A 11 16.28 -35.84 30.23
CA ALA A 11 17.02 -35.91 28.98
C ALA A 11 16.12 -35.83 27.72
N VAL A 12 14.87 -36.28 27.81
CA VAL A 12 13.91 -36.20 26.70
C VAL A 12 13.37 -34.78 26.50
N MET A 13 13.30 -33.96 27.56
CA MET A 13 12.83 -32.57 27.50
C MET A 13 13.87 -31.57 26.93
N ILE A 14 15.13 -31.99 26.75
CA ILE A 14 16.18 -31.15 26.14
C ILE A 14 16.28 -31.43 24.62
N ALA A 15 15.77 -32.57 24.13
CA ALA A 15 15.75 -32.90 22.71
C ALA A 15 14.62 -32.19 21.92
N SER A 16 13.71 -31.50 22.61
CA SER A 16 12.69 -30.62 22.03
C SER A 16 13.13 -29.16 21.95
N ALA A 17 14.45 -28.88 21.93
CA ALA A 17 14.99 -27.71 21.24
C ALA A 17 14.78 -27.91 19.72
N ALA A 18 13.52 -27.97 19.33
CA ALA A 18 13.09 -27.91 17.95
C ALA A 18 13.70 -26.64 17.38
N THR A 19 14.46 -26.81 16.32
CA THR A 19 14.88 -25.73 15.45
C THR A 19 13.65 -24.87 15.16
N VAL A 20 13.58 -23.67 15.73
CA VAL A 20 12.65 -22.64 15.26
C VAL A 20 13.13 -22.28 13.86
N ARG A 21 12.58 -22.98 12.87
CA ARG A 21 12.61 -22.53 11.50
C ARG A 21 11.63 -21.35 11.49
N ALA A 22 12.12 -20.14 11.21
CA ALA A 22 11.24 -19.05 10.85
C ALA A 22 10.31 -19.60 9.77
N GLN A 23 9.00 -19.61 10.04
CA GLN A 23 8.03 -19.97 9.02
C GLN A 23 8.22 -18.95 7.90
N ASP A 24 8.40 -19.42 6.67
CA ASP A 24 8.40 -18.57 5.48
C ASP A 24 7.03 -17.87 5.43
N TYR A 25 6.93 -16.71 6.06
CA TYR A 25 5.81 -15.79 5.86
C TYR A 25 5.76 -15.51 4.36
N PRO A 26 4.56 -15.49 3.73
CA PRO A 26 4.46 -15.03 2.36
C PRO A 26 5.17 -13.67 2.27
N ARG A 27 6.01 -13.49 1.25
CA ARG A 27 6.87 -12.31 1.02
C ARG A 27 6.15 -10.94 1.05
N ASP A 28 4.83 -10.94 1.20
CA ASP A 28 3.95 -9.79 1.07
C ASP A 28 3.52 -9.18 2.42
N TYR A 29 3.94 -9.74 3.56
CA TYR A 29 3.67 -9.17 4.89
C TYR A 29 4.88 -8.40 5.41
N LEU A 30 4.74 -7.09 5.60
CA LEU A 30 5.80 -6.21 6.07
C LEU A 30 6.11 -6.42 7.56
N GLY A 31 5.14 -6.94 8.33
CA GLY A 31 5.20 -6.95 9.78
C GLY A 31 5.05 -5.54 10.36
N LEU A 32 4.45 -4.63 9.59
CA LEU A 32 4.26 -3.22 9.94
C LEU A 32 2.78 -2.87 9.87
N PRO A 33 2.33 -1.78 10.54
CA PRO A 33 0.91 -1.42 10.55
C PRO A 33 0.32 -1.18 9.15
N GLY A 34 1.15 -0.83 8.16
CA GLY A 34 0.73 -0.65 6.76
C GLY A 34 0.19 -1.92 6.09
N ASP A 35 0.41 -3.11 6.65
CA ASP A 35 -0.19 -4.37 6.16
C ASP A 35 -1.73 -4.32 6.20
N ASN A 36 -2.32 -3.43 7.02
CA ASN A 36 -3.76 -3.22 7.12
C ASN A 36 -4.32 -2.24 6.07
N LEU A 37 -3.48 -1.71 5.17
CA LEU A 37 -3.87 -0.91 4.02
C LEU A 37 -3.03 -1.27 2.79
N ASN A 38 -3.57 -2.13 1.91
CA ASN A 38 -2.84 -2.58 0.73
C ASN A 38 -2.75 -1.47 -0.34
N LEU A 39 -1.57 -0.88 -0.52
CA LEU A 39 -1.38 0.22 -1.46
C LEU A 39 -1.60 -0.17 -2.94
N TYR A 40 -1.51 -1.45 -3.32
CA TYR A 40 -1.92 -1.89 -4.66
C TYR A 40 -3.45 -1.80 -4.83
N ALA A 41 -4.21 -2.16 -3.80
CA ALA A 41 -5.67 -2.00 -3.82
C ALA A 41 -6.07 -0.52 -3.79
N VAL A 42 -5.35 0.31 -3.03
CA VAL A 42 -5.54 1.78 -3.04
C VAL A 42 -5.27 2.37 -4.42
N LEU A 43 -4.20 1.94 -5.10
CA LEU A 43 -3.90 2.39 -6.47
C LEU A 43 -4.97 1.94 -7.48
N ASP A 44 -5.47 0.71 -7.37
CA ASP A 44 -6.55 0.24 -8.24
C ASP A 44 -7.87 0.98 -7.98
N LEU A 45 -8.17 1.30 -6.72
CA LEU A 45 -9.31 2.13 -6.39
C LEU A 45 -9.15 3.53 -7.00
N PHE A 46 -7.99 4.17 -6.81
CA PHE A 46 -7.67 5.48 -7.39
C PHE A 46 -7.85 5.50 -8.90
N ARG A 47 -7.42 4.43 -9.59
CA ARG A 47 -7.60 4.27 -11.04
C ARG A 47 -9.06 4.31 -11.45
N ASN A 48 -9.96 3.73 -10.66
CA ASN A 48 -11.36 3.51 -11.03
C ASN A 48 -12.32 4.58 -10.50
N SER A 49 -11.91 5.40 -9.54
CA SER A 49 -12.72 6.50 -9.00
C SER A 49 -12.92 7.64 -9.99
N GLU A 50 -14.03 8.37 -9.84
CA GLU A 50 -14.37 9.50 -10.71
C GLU A 50 -13.82 10.84 -10.19
N THR A 51 -13.81 11.03 -8.86
CA THR A 51 -13.33 12.24 -8.18
C THR A 51 -12.56 11.87 -6.89
N LEU A 52 -11.89 12.84 -6.27
CA LEU A 52 -11.18 12.62 -5.00
C LEU A 52 -12.15 12.27 -3.86
N GLU A 53 -13.35 12.85 -3.87
CA GLU A 53 -14.40 12.56 -2.89
C GLU A 53 -14.98 11.16 -3.08
N ASP A 54 -15.14 10.71 -4.32
CA ASP A 54 -15.56 9.33 -4.62
C ASP A 54 -14.48 8.32 -4.21
N PHE A 55 -13.22 8.65 -4.44
CA PHE A 55 -12.07 7.88 -3.99
C PHE A 55 -12.02 7.77 -2.46
N GLU A 56 -12.08 8.90 -1.74
CA GLU A 56 -12.12 8.93 -0.27
C GLU A 56 -13.27 8.09 0.30
N ARG A 57 -14.48 8.29 -0.23
CA ARG A 57 -15.66 7.54 0.20
C ARG A 57 -15.48 6.04 -0.03
N SER A 58 -14.98 5.65 -1.19
CA SER A 58 -14.81 4.23 -1.53
C SER A 58 -13.68 3.58 -0.74
N LEU A 59 -12.61 4.33 -0.44
CA LEU A 59 -11.48 3.88 0.35
C LEU A 59 -11.90 3.52 1.78
N ASN A 60 -12.81 4.33 2.34
CA ASN A 60 -13.35 4.14 3.69
C ASN A 60 -14.64 3.32 3.72
N ASN A 61 -15.09 2.77 2.60
CA ASN A 61 -16.28 1.93 2.60
C ASN A 61 -15.95 0.60 3.32
N PRO A 62 -16.65 0.24 4.42
CA PRO A 62 -16.41 -1.02 5.13
C PRO A 62 -16.56 -2.26 4.25
N ASP A 63 -17.44 -2.20 3.25
CA ASP A 63 -17.67 -3.32 2.32
C ASP A 63 -16.50 -3.55 1.37
N SER A 64 -15.68 -2.53 1.11
CA SER A 64 -14.50 -2.64 0.23
C SER A 64 -13.35 -3.42 0.89
N ARG A 65 -13.28 -3.37 2.23
CA ARG A 65 -12.21 -3.94 3.06
C ARG A 65 -10.80 -3.47 2.65
N ILE A 66 -10.69 -2.33 1.97
CA ILE A 66 -9.40 -1.75 1.54
C ILE A 66 -8.71 -1.10 2.73
N ASN A 67 -9.41 -0.21 3.44
CA ASN A 67 -8.94 0.39 4.67
C ASN A 67 -9.33 -0.49 5.87
N ASN A 68 -8.34 -1.02 6.58
CA ASN A 68 -8.51 -1.70 7.86
C ASN A 68 -7.53 -1.15 8.92
N LEU A 69 -7.06 0.08 8.76
CA LEU A 69 -6.11 0.70 9.70
C LEU A 69 -6.77 0.92 11.06
N ASP A 70 -6.04 0.58 12.12
CA ASP A 70 -6.33 0.91 13.51
C ASP A 70 -4.98 1.26 14.17
N LEU A 71 -4.52 2.48 13.92
CA LEU A 71 -3.22 3.00 14.35
C LEU A 71 -3.26 3.52 15.79
N ASN A 72 -4.43 3.93 16.27
CA ASN A 72 -4.61 4.39 17.65
C ASN A 72 -4.96 3.25 18.63
N GLY A 73 -5.30 2.05 18.13
CA GLY A 73 -5.53 0.84 18.91
C GLY A 73 -6.89 0.80 19.62
N ASP A 74 -7.89 1.55 19.14
CA ASP A 74 -9.20 1.62 19.76
C ASP A 74 -10.20 0.56 19.24
N ASN A 75 -9.76 -0.29 18.31
CA ASN A 75 -10.55 -1.33 17.61
C ASN A 75 -11.58 -0.78 16.62
N PHE A 76 -11.52 0.50 16.27
CA PHE A 76 -12.25 1.09 15.17
C PHE A 76 -11.32 1.35 14.00
N VAL A 77 -11.86 1.26 12.78
CA VAL A 77 -11.08 1.57 11.59
C VAL A 77 -10.90 3.09 11.50
N ASP A 78 -9.65 3.55 11.48
CA ASP A 78 -9.29 4.95 11.31
C ASP A 78 -9.78 5.46 9.95
N TYR A 79 -10.52 6.56 9.95
CA TYR A 79 -10.96 7.17 8.71
C TYR A 79 -9.77 7.83 7.99
N ILE A 80 -9.61 7.55 6.69
CA ILE A 80 -8.57 8.17 5.86
C ILE A 80 -9.17 9.33 5.08
N THR A 81 -8.67 10.53 5.33
CA THR A 81 -8.96 11.73 4.53
C THR A 81 -8.01 11.85 3.34
N VAL A 82 -8.49 12.52 2.28
CA VAL A 82 -7.79 12.74 1.02
C VAL A 82 -7.69 14.24 0.77
N SER A 83 -6.46 14.77 0.80
CA SER A 83 -6.20 16.20 0.58
C SER A 83 -5.28 16.42 -0.62
N ASP A 84 -5.67 17.26 -1.57
CA ASP A 84 -4.86 17.60 -2.75
C ASP A 84 -4.15 18.95 -2.58
N TYR A 85 -2.84 18.93 -2.73
CA TYR A 85 -1.97 20.11 -2.75
C TYR A 85 -1.38 20.29 -4.13
N VAL A 86 -1.72 21.41 -4.77
CA VAL A 86 -1.33 21.65 -6.17
C VAL A 86 -0.19 22.65 -6.28
N ASP A 87 0.90 22.25 -6.95
CA ASP A 87 1.94 23.15 -7.47
C ASP A 87 2.06 22.98 -8.99
N LYS A 88 1.59 24.01 -9.73
CA LYS A 88 1.57 24.09 -11.20
C LYS A 88 0.85 22.92 -11.88
N LYS A 89 1.58 21.83 -12.12
CA LYS A 89 1.12 20.63 -12.86
C LYS A 89 1.32 19.36 -12.06
N VAL A 90 1.68 19.50 -10.79
CA VAL A 90 1.90 18.42 -9.84
C VAL A 90 0.83 18.53 -8.79
N HIS A 91 0.09 17.45 -8.62
CA HIS A 91 -0.86 17.25 -7.53
C HIS A 91 -0.23 16.30 -6.53
N THR A 92 -0.11 16.74 -5.30
CA THR A 92 0.36 15.96 -4.17
C THR A 92 -0.86 15.63 -3.31
N ILE A 93 -1.37 14.41 -3.46
CA ILE A 93 -2.58 13.97 -2.79
C ILE A 93 -2.16 13.14 -1.58
N VAL A 94 -2.41 13.68 -0.39
CA VAL A 94 -2.04 13.08 0.89
C VAL A 94 -3.22 12.28 1.43
N LEU A 95 -2.96 11.02 1.77
CA LEU A 95 -3.88 10.17 2.51
C LEU A 95 -3.52 10.29 3.99
N ARG A 96 -4.48 10.65 4.84
CA ARG A 96 -4.26 10.93 6.27
C ARG A 96 -5.30 10.24 7.14
N ALA A 97 -4.84 9.37 8.04
CA ALA A 97 -5.66 8.73 9.06
C ALA A 97 -6.02 9.73 10.18
N LEU A 98 -7.29 9.72 10.61
CA LEU A 98 -7.79 10.51 11.73
C LEU A 98 -7.74 9.67 13.01
N LEU A 99 -6.77 9.93 13.88
CA LEU A 99 -6.53 9.15 15.11
C LEU A 99 -7.32 9.70 16.30
N GLY A 100 -7.72 10.97 16.22
CA GLY A 100 -8.47 11.68 17.25
C GLY A 100 -8.84 13.08 16.80
N ARG A 101 -9.33 13.92 17.73
CA ARG A 101 -9.84 15.27 17.39
C ARG A 101 -8.80 16.17 16.73
N ASN A 102 -7.54 16.06 17.13
CA ASN A 102 -6.42 16.87 16.64
C ASN A 102 -5.18 15.99 16.40
N ASP A 103 -5.37 14.69 16.22
CA ASP A 103 -4.29 13.73 16.05
C ASP A 103 -4.47 13.01 14.72
N TYR A 104 -3.43 13.03 13.92
CA TYR A 104 -3.47 12.61 12.53
C TYR A 104 -2.13 12.03 12.12
N GLN A 105 -2.17 11.03 11.25
CA GLN A 105 -0.97 10.44 10.67
C GLN A 105 -1.12 10.34 9.16
N ASP A 106 -0.12 10.83 8.43
CA ASP A 106 -0.03 10.62 6.98
C ASP A 106 0.30 9.14 6.72
N VAL A 107 -0.45 8.52 5.82
CA VAL A 107 -0.33 7.07 5.58
C VAL A 107 0.30 6.75 4.23
N ALA A 108 -0.03 7.53 3.20
CA ALA A 108 0.56 7.44 1.88
C ALA A 108 0.34 8.73 1.09
N VAL A 109 1.16 8.94 0.06
CA VAL A 109 1.08 10.12 -0.81
C VAL A 109 1.08 9.71 -2.27
N PHE A 110 0.08 10.16 -3.01
CA PHE A 110 0.11 10.16 -4.47
C PHE A 110 0.80 11.41 -4.99
N THR A 111 1.73 11.24 -5.92
CA THR A 111 2.23 12.32 -6.78
C THR A 111 1.70 12.12 -8.18
N VAL A 112 0.85 13.03 -8.65
CA VAL A 112 0.26 13.02 -9.99
C VAL A 112 0.80 14.20 -10.78
N GLN A 113 1.64 13.94 -11.77
CA GLN A 113 2.25 14.97 -12.61
C GLN A 113 1.68 14.94 -14.02
N LYS A 114 1.03 16.05 -14.43
CA LYS A 114 0.60 16.28 -15.81
C LYS A 114 1.81 16.68 -16.66
N LEU A 115 2.21 15.77 -17.54
CA LEU A 115 3.23 15.98 -18.55
C LEU A 115 2.63 16.57 -19.83
N ARG A 116 3.49 16.88 -20.81
CA ARG A 116 3.06 17.33 -22.15
C ARG A 116 2.37 16.19 -22.92
N ARG A 117 1.49 16.55 -23.86
CA ARG A 117 0.84 15.65 -24.84
C ARG A 117 -0.06 14.58 -24.19
N LYS A 118 -0.92 14.97 -23.24
CA LYS A 118 -1.86 14.06 -22.53
C LYS A 118 -1.16 12.87 -21.89
N ARG A 119 -0.10 13.14 -21.13
CA ARG A 119 0.66 12.13 -20.39
C ARG A 119 0.58 12.47 -18.91
N VAL A 120 0.38 11.45 -18.08
CA VAL A 120 0.33 11.61 -16.61
C VAL A 120 1.27 10.60 -15.99
N MET A 121 2.15 11.07 -15.10
CA MET A 121 2.94 10.22 -14.23
C MET A 121 2.25 10.14 -12.88
N ILE A 122 2.11 8.94 -12.33
CA ILE A 122 1.53 8.70 -11.00
C ILE A 122 2.50 7.84 -10.22
N GLN A 123 2.79 8.24 -8.98
CA GLN A 123 3.55 7.47 -8.00
C GLN A 123 2.78 7.48 -6.69
N LEU A 124 2.70 6.34 -6.00
CA LEU A 124 2.14 6.19 -4.67
C LEU A 124 3.26 5.77 -3.72
N VAL A 125 3.50 6.55 -2.67
CA VAL A 125 4.55 6.30 -1.69
C VAL A 125 3.92 6.08 -0.33
N GLY A 126 4.24 4.95 0.32
CA GLY A 126 3.81 4.67 1.69
C GLY A 126 4.63 5.43 2.73
N ASP A 127 4.01 5.79 3.85
CA ASP A 127 4.71 6.38 4.99
C ASP A 127 5.76 5.40 5.55
N VAL A 128 6.90 5.93 5.98
CA VAL A 128 8.05 5.12 6.42
C VAL A 128 7.75 4.35 7.71
N ALA A 129 6.92 4.89 8.60
CA ALA A 129 6.54 4.19 9.83
C ALA A 129 5.57 3.04 9.57
N LEU A 130 4.76 3.13 8.50
CA LEU A 130 3.75 2.13 8.15
C LEU A 130 4.27 1.07 7.18
N TYR A 131 5.14 1.45 6.25
CA TYR A 131 5.55 0.58 5.14
C TYR A 131 7.07 0.34 5.06
N GLY A 132 7.86 1.04 5.88
CA GLY A 132 9.32 1.04 5.79
C GLY A 132 9.84 1.98 4.69
N ARG A 133 11.16 2.01 4.53
CA ARG A 133 11.81 2.89 3.56
C ARG A 133 11.55 2.40 2.14
N ASN A 134 11.43 3.36 1.21
CA ASN A 134 11.36 3.11 -0.23
C ASN A 134 10.16 2.24 -0.66
N TYR A 135 9.04 2.25 0.08
CA TYR A 135 7.82 1.57 -0.34
C TYR A 135 7.06 2.41 -1.38
N VAL A 136 7.40 2.19 -2.64
CA VAL A 136 6.91 2.96 -3.79
C VAL A 136 6.16 2.05 -4.75
N ILE A 137 4.97 2.46 -5.17
CA ILE A 137 4.16 1.79 -6.18
C ILE A 137 3.90 2.73 -7.35
N GLU A 138 4.06 2.20 -8.55
CA GLU A 138 3.73 2.88 -9.80
C GLU A 138 2.74 2.04 -10.63
N PRO A 139 1.88 2.66 -11.45
CA PRO A 139 0.99 1.93 -12.35
C PRO A 139 1.74 1.04 -13.35
N VAL A 140 1.47 -0.26 -13.33
CA VAL A 140 1.90 -1.18 -14.39
C VAL A 140 0.87 -1.16 -15.53
N ILE A 141 1.30 -0.90 -16.75
CA ILE A 141 0.44 -0.99 -17.94
C ILE A 141 0.96 -2.09 -18.86
N THR A 142 0.21 -3.19 -18.94
CA THR A 142 0.51 -4.28 -19.87
C THR A 142 -0.21 -4.07 -21.20
N LYS A 143 0.52 -3.82 -22.29
CA LYS A 143 0.00 -4.00 -23.65
C LYS A 143 -0.07 -5.50 -23.96
N LYS A 144 -1.14 -6.19 -23.57
CA LYS A 144 -1.65 -7.40 -24.25
C LYS A 144 -3.01 -7.81 -23.67
N ARG A 145 -4.01 -7.90 -24.55
CA ARG A 145 -5.32 -8.49 -24.25
C ARG A 145 -5.11 -9.91 -23.72
N GLY A 146 -5.52 -10.18 -22.49
CA GLY A 146 -5.66 -11.54 -21.96
C GLY A 146 -4.73 -11.95 -20.80
N GLN A 147 -3.95 -11.04 -20.22
CA GLN A 147 -3.18 -11.34 -19.00
C GLN A 147 -3.70 -10.52 -17.81
N ARG A 148 -4.42 -11.17 -16.89
CA ARG A 148 -4.40 -10.75 -15.48
C ARG A 148 -3.03 -11.13 -14.96
N SER A 149 -2.08 -10.20 -15.02
CA SER A 149 -0.75 -10.41 -14.48
C SER A 149 -0.54 -9.48 -13.29
N TYR A 150 -0.62 -10.08 -12.10
CA TYR A 150 0.28 -9.71 -11.02
C TYR A 150 1.69 -10.01 -11.55
N SER A 151 2.40 -8.98 -12.04
CA SER A 151 3.76 -9.15 -12.54
C SER A 151 4.65 -9.49 -11.34
N ASN A 152 5.34 -10.62 -11.40
CA ASN A 152 6.39 -11.00 -10.45
C ASN A 152 7.30 -9.79 -10.14
N GLN A 153 7.37 -9.41 -8.86
CA GLN A 153 8.35 -8.46 -8.35
C GLN A 153 9.76 -8.98 -8.64
N TYR A 154 10.52 -8.24 -9.43
CA TYR A 154 11.96 -8.40 -9.52
C TYR A 154 12.58 -7.43 -8.51
N PHE A 155 13.13 -7.98 -7.43
CA PHE A 155 14.04 -7.26 -6.54
C PHE A 155 15.43 -7.33 -7.16
N ALA A 156 15.88 -6.22 -7.73
CA ALA A 156 17.28 -5.99 -8.06
C ALA A 156 17.54 -4.49 -7.88
N ASP A 157 18.33 -4.14 -6.88
CA ASP A 157 18.86 -2.80 -6.60
C ASP A 157 17.85 -1.64 -6.78
N ASP A 158 16.96 -1.51 -5.79
CA ASP A 158 16.30 -0.29 -5.30
C ASP A 158 15.65 0.72 -6.27
N VAL A 159 15.44 0.43 -7.55
CA VAL A 159 14.47 1.14 -8.41
C VAL A 159 13.94 0.22 -9.51
N VAL A 160 12.63 -0.04 -9.52
CA VAL A 160 11.95 -0.64 -10.67
C VAL A 160 11.51 0.48 -11.61
N ILE A 161 12.24 0.69 -12.72
CA ILE A 161 11.77 1.56 -13.82
C ILE A 161 11.17 0.70 -14.91
N VAL A 162 9.84 0.70 -15.03
CA VAL A 162 9.12 0.15 -16.19
C VAL A 162 8.73 1.30 -17.14
N ASN A 163 9.52 1.49 -18.19
CA ASN A 163 9.15 2.30 -19.36
C ASN A 163 8.00 1.58 -20.12
N ASN A 164 6.92 2.17 -20.66
CA ASN A 164 6.46 3.55 -20.76
C ASN A 164 5.05 3.53 -21.41
N TYR A 165 3.95 3.78 -20.68
CA TYR A 165 2.63 4.05 -21.31
C TYR A 165 1.82 5.11 -20.55
N TYR A 166 2.35 6.34 -20.45
CA TYR A 166 1.68 7.46 -19.76
C TYR A 166 0.32 7.90 -20.34
N TRP A 167 -0.08 7.39 -21.52
CA TRP A 167 -1.35 7.77 -22.15
C TRP A 167 -2.55 7.00 -21.61
N ASP A 168 -2.41 5.70 -21.31
CA ASP A 168 -3.53 4.92 -20.76
C ASP A 168 -3.87 5.41 -19.33
N ILE A 169 -2.88 5.93 -18.59
CA ILE A 169 -3.10 6.59 -17.28
C ILE A 169 -3.85 7.90 -17.44
N TYR A 170 -3.56 8.69 -18.48
CA TYR A 170 -4.26 9.95 -18.72
C TYR A 170 -5.77 9.71 -18.87
N ASP A 171 -6.20 8.54 -19.36
CA ASP A 171 -7.61 8.24 -19.55
C ASP A 171 -8.33 7.69 -18.31
N TRP A 172 -7.62 7.43 -17.21
CA TRP A 172 -8.26 7.06 -15.93
C TRP A 172 -9.23 8.17 -15.49
N PRO A 173 -10.45 7.86 -15.00
CA PRO A 173 -11.44 8.89 -14.69
C PRO A 173 -10.91 9.92 -13.69
N LEU A 174 -10.35 9.48 -12.55
CA LEU A 174 -9.75 10.38 -11.56
C LEU A 174 -8.54 11.15 -12.11
N ALA A 175 -7.65 10.52 -12.87
CA ALA A 175 -6.50 11.21 -13.45
C ALA A 175 -6.94 12.33 -14.43
N ARG A 176 -7.99 12.07 -15.24
CA ARG A 176 -8.61 13.10 -16.09
C ARG A 176 -9.23 14.20 -15.27
N HIS A 177 -9.95 13.86 -14.20
CA HIS A 177 -10.59 14.81 -13.31
C HIS A 177 -9.55 15.79 -12.73
N ILE A 178 -8.50 15.26 -12.10
CA ILE A 178 -7.39 16.01 -11.53
C ILE A 178 -6.72 16.89 -12.60
N CYS A 179 -6.34 16.32 -13.74
CA CYS A 179 -5.58 17.01 -14.77
C CYS A 179 -6.38 18.03 -15.60
N ARG A 180 -7.71 18.04 -15.52
CA ARG A 180 -8.59 19.01 -16.21
C ARG A 180 -8.71 20.34 -15.47
N SER A 181 -8.52 20.35 -14.16
CA SER A 181 -8.71 21.50 -13.26
C SER A 181 -7.81 22.72 -13.58
N HIS A 182 -6.67 22.53 -14.27
CA HIS A 182 -5.66 23.58 -14.48
C HIS A 182 -5.38 23.90 -15.96
N ASN A 183 -6.42 24.18 -16.74
CA ASN A 183 -6.30 24.70 -18.10
C ASN A 183 -6.80 26.14 -18.20
#